data_AF-A0AAQ3P3Y2-F1
#
_entry.id   AF-A0AAQ3P3Y2-F1
#
_cell.length_a   1.000
_cell.length_b   1.000
_cell.length_c   1.000
_cell.angle_alpha   90.00
_cell.angle_beta   90.00
_cell.angle_gamma   90.00
#
_symmetry.space_group_name_H-M   'P 1'
#
loop_
_entity.id
_entity.type
_entity.pdbx_description
1 polymer ?
#
loop_
_entity_poly.entity_id
_entity_poly.type
_entity_poly.pdbx_seq_one_letter_code
_entity_poly.pdbx_strand_id
1 'polypeptide(L)'
;MHAILWNLVFSGFPAVGFHNHIQASGSCLGSDRNTKMTTFCPWDSRIKGEFFHQTAFSIGLSVVKNFIEDLKKLVELEPKAFCGIEMYNGILMRYVKGSSAYLGKQEDGVDFDITYYRSKDPMAPRLYEDIIEEVEQIGIFKYGGVPHWGKNRNVAFEGVMNKYKNADKFLKVKDEYDPERLFSSEWTDQVLGLKEGLMVSKDGCALEGLCICSNHNHCAPTKGYFCRPGKIYKEAKVCAGLGS
;
A
#
# COMPACT_ATOMS: atom_id res chain seq x y z
N MET A 1 -25.33 -9.57 -1.23
CA MET A 1 -23.97 -9.64 -0.65
C MET A 1 -23.92 -10.85 0.26
N HIS A 2 -23.23 -11.93 -0.14
CA HIS A 2 -22.84 -12.98 0.80
C HIS A 2 -21.43 -12.60 1.25
N ALA A 3 -21.30 -12.12 2.49
CA ALA A 3 -19.99 -11.94 3.11
C ALA A 3 -19.47 -13.34 3.44
N ILE A 4 -18.65 -13.90 2.57
CA ILE A 4 -17.90 -15.11 2.89
C ILE A 4 -16.73 -14.64 3.75
N LEU A 5 -16.91 -14.77 5.06
CA LEU A 5 -15.79 -14.69 5.98
C LEU A 5 -14.93 -15.94 5.75
N TRP A 6 -13.61 -15.82 5.78
CA TRP A 6 -12.70 -16.97 5.71
C TRP A 6 -13.16 -18.08 6.69
N ASN A 7 -13.68 -19.20 6.17
CA ASN A 7 -14.25 -20.32 6.94
C ASN A 7 -15.37 -20.00 7.94
N LEU A 8 -16.07 -18.86 7.83
CA LEU A 8 -17.20 -18.52 8.70
C LEU A 8 -18.45 -18.25 7.86
N VAL A 9 -19.56 -18.90 8.25
CA VAL A 9 -20.88 -18.70 7.64
C VAL A 9 -21.41 -17.33 8.05
N PHE A 10 -21.86 -16.52 7.09
CA PHE A 10 -22.51 -15.24 7.37
C PHE A 10 -23.70 -15.42 8.32
N SER A 11 -23.62 -14.81 9.51
CA SER A 11 -24.61 -14.99 10.59
C SER A 11 -25.71 -13.91 10.63
N GLY A 12 -25.68 -12.94 9.71
CA GLY A 12 -26.62 -11.80 9.68
C GLY A 12 -25.93 -10.46 9.98
N PHE A 13 -26.74 -9.40 10.07
CA PHE A 13 -26.27 -8.04 10.42
C PHE A 13 -26.52 -7.74 11.91
N PRO A 14 -25.65 -6.93 12.55
CA PRO A 14 -24.40 -6.39 12.00
C PRO A 14 -23.30 -7.47 11.92
N ALA A 15 -22.48 -7.41 10.86
CA ALA A 15 -21.31 -8.27 10.76
C ALA A 15 -20.21 -7.74 11.67
N VAL A 16 -19.92 -8.47 12.76
CA VAL A 16 -18.88 -8.11 13.74
C VAL A 16 -17.72 -9.10 13.62
N GLY A 17 -16.51 -8.60 13.39
CA GLY A 17 -15.31 -9.42 13.26
C GLY A 17 -14.12 -8.65 12.70
N PHE A 18 -12.99 -9.34 12.53
CA PHE A 18 -11.80 -8.72 11.96
C PHE A 18 -11.99 -8.43 10.46
N HIS A 19 -11.71 -7.19 10.04
CA HIS A 19 -11.94 -6.74 8.66
C HIS A 19 -11.09 -7.50 7.62
N ASN A 20 -9.92 -8.02 8.00
CA ASN A 20 -9.11 -8.87 7.12
C ASN A 20 -9.77 -10.23 6.83
N HIS A 21 -10.81 -10.61 7.58
CA HIS A 21 -11.63 -11.79 7.29
C HIS A 21 -12.86 -11.45 6.45
N ILE A 22 -13.18 -10.16 6.24
CA ILE A 22 -14.34 -9.71 5.47
C ILE A 22 -13.93 -9.52 4.01
N GLN A 23 -14.51 -10.29 3.09
CA GLN A 23 -14.33 -10.07 1.66
C GLN A 23 -15.33 -9.01 1.16
N ALA A 24 -14.83 -7.89 0.63
CA ALA A 24 -15.66 -6.82 0.08
C ALA A 24 -16.14 -7.08 -1.37
N SER A 25 -15.63 -8.13 -2.03
CA SER A 25 -16.01 -8.53 -3.39
C SER A 25 -16.93 -9.76 -3.40
N GLY A 26 -17.93 -9.77 -4.29
CA GLY A 26 -18.94 -10.82 -4.43
C GLY A 26 -18.57 -12.01 -5.32
N SER A 27 -19.48 -13.00 -5.38
CA SER A 27 -19.24 -14.38 -5.79
C SER A 27 -18.83 -14.59 -7.26
N CYS A 28 -17.84 -15.47 -7.50
CA CYS A 28 -17.67 -16.15 -8.79
C CYS A 28 -17.26 -17.61 -8.66
N LEU A 29 -18.30 -18.45 -8.57
CA LEU A 29 -18.29 -19.83 -9.02
C LEU A 29 -19.78 -20.17 -9.21
N GLY A 30 -20.23 -20.06 -10.45
CA GLY A 30 -21.56 -20.44 -10.91
C GLY A 30 -21.44 -21.06 -12.29
N SER A 31 -22.02 -22.25 -12.48
CA SER A 31 -22.27 -22.82 -13.80
C SER A 31 -23.65 -22.37 -14.24
N ASP A 32 -23.76 -21.63 -15.34
CA ASP A 32 -25.05 -21.49 -15.98
C ASP A 32 -25.47 -22.87 -16.52
N ARG A 33 -26.56 -23.42 -15.98
CA ARG A 33 -27.09 -24.74 -16.35
C ARG A 33 -27.48 -24.82 -17.82
N ASN A 34 -27.76 -23.67 -18.46
CA ASN A 34 -28.18 -23.60 -19.86
C ASN A 34 -27.00 -23.45 -20.82
N THR A 35 -25.92 -22.76 -20.43
CA THR A 35 -24.75 -22.53 -21.31
C THR A 35 -23.57 -23.45 -21.04
N LYS A 36 -23.58 -24.25 -19.97
CA LYS A 36 -22.43 -25.06 -19.48
C LYS A 36 -21.15 -24.25 -19.27
N MET A 37 -21.23 -22.92 -19.29
CA MET A 37 -20.08 -22.04 -19.12
C MET A 37 -19.86 -21.85 -17.63
N THR A 38 -18.64 -22.16 -17.19
CA THR A 38 -18.26 -21.93 -15.80
C THR A 38 -17.68 -20.53 -15.69
N THR A 39 -18.37 -19.63 -15.00
CA THR A 39 -17.86 -18.28 -14.74
C THR A 39 -16.99 -18.31 -13.50
N PHE A 40 -15.69 -18.16 -13.71
CA PHE A 40 -14.70 -17.94 -12.66
C PHE A 40 -14.30 -16.48 -12.71
N CYS A 41 -14.23 -15.82 -11.55
CA CYS A 41 -13.59 -14.52 -11.47
C CYS A 41 -12.23 -14.67 -10.83
N PRO A 42 -11.21 -13.96 -11.34
CA PRO A 42 -9.87 -14.05 -10.79
C PRO A 42 -9.79 -13.70 -9.29
N TRP A 43 -10.68 -12.83 -8.79
CA TRP A 43 -10.72 -12.44 -7.38
C TRP A 43 -11.53 -13.39 -6.47
N ASP A 44 -12.03 -14.53 -6.99
CA ASP A 44 -12.73 -15.50 -6.15
C ASP A 44 -11.73 -16.25 -5.27
N SER A 45 -11.93 -16.18 -3.94
CA SER A 45 -11.00 -16.74 -2.96
C SER A 45 -10.92 -18.27 -2.97
N ARG A 46 -11.89 -18.95 -3.60
CA ARG A 46 -11.93 -20.42 -3.72
C ARG A 46 -11.06 -20.95 -4.87
N ILE A 47 -10.61 -20.08 -5.78
CA ILE A 47 -9.68 -20.43 -6.84
C ILE A 47 -8.33 -19.73 -6.61
N LYS A 48 -7.25 -20.30 -7.15
CA LYS A 48 -5.92 -19.67 -7.13
C LYS A 48 -5.81 -18.65 -8.28
N GLY A 49 -6.66 -17.62 -8.24
CA GLY A 49 -6.72 -16.56 -9.23
C GLY A 49 -5.73 -15.42 -8.96
N GLU A 50 -6.21 -14.19 -9.05
CA GLU A 50 -5.41 -12.98 -8.85
C GLU A 50 -4.92 -12.85 -7.41
N PHE A 51 -3.61 -12.62 -7.26
CA PHE A 51 -2.99 -12.24 -5.99
C PHE A 51 -1.96 -11.16 -6.28
N PHE A 52 -2.31 -9.92 -5.97
CA PHE A 52 -1.45 -8.76 -6.16
C PHE A 52 -1.59 -7.81 -4.98
N HIS A 53 -0.62 -6.91 -4.86
CA HIS A 53 -0.69 -5.78 -3.97
C HIS A 53 -0.75 -4.50 -4.80
N GLN A 54 -1.36 -3.47 -4.23
CA GLN A 54 -1.29 -2.12 -4.77
C GLN A 54 -0.73 -1.22 -3.69
N THR A 55 0.21 -0.36 -4.07
CA THR A 55 0.62 0.83 -3.32
C THR A 55 0.10 2.03 -4.12
N ALA A 56 -0.49 3.02 -3.46
CA ALA A 56 -0.99 4.18 -4.17
C ALA A 56 -0.80 5.49 -3.40
N PHE A 57 -0.43 6.55 -4.11
CA PHE A 57 -0.28 7.88 -3.53
C PHE A 57 -0.62 8.96 -4.55
N SER A 58 -0.87 10.17 -4.07
CA SER A 58 -1.13 11.33 -4.91
C SER A 58 -0.04 12.36 -4.75
N ILE A 59 0.39 12.93 -5.87
CA ILE A 59 1.36 14.01 -5.92
C ILE A 59 0.71 15.24 -6.57
N GLY A 60 0.98 16.43 -6.04
CA GLY A 60 0.51 17.69 -6.61
C GLY A 60 1.05 17.92 -8.02
N LEU A 61 0.23 18.48 -8.91
CA LEU A 61 0.59 18.71 -10.33
C LEU A 61 1.90 19.48 -10.50
N SER A 62 2.23 20.37 -9.55
CA SER A 62 3.43 21.20 -9.54
C SER A 62 4.74 20.41 -9.54
N VAL A 63 4.76 19.17 -9.03
CA VAL A 63 5.98 18.37 -8.88
C VAL A 63 5.95 17.03 -9.62
N VAL A 64 4.82 16.67 -10.27
CA VAL A 64 4.67 15.41 -11.02
C VAL A 64 5.75 15.21 -12.08
N LYS A 65 6.16 16.28 -12.79
CA LYS A 65 7.22 16.19 -13.79
C LYS A 65 8.54 15.68 -13.17
N ASN A 66 8.94 16.27 -12.06
CA ASN A 66 10.20 15.93 -11.38
C ASN A 66 10.15 14.49 -10.82
N PHE A 67 8.98 14.08 -10.31
CA PHE A 67 8.74 12.69 -9.92
C PHE A 67 8.98 11.72 -11.08
N ILE A 68 8.35 11.96 -12.23
CA ILE A 68 8.50 11.10 -13.43
C ILE A 68 9.96 11.09 -13.91
N GLU A 69 10.68 12.21 -13.85
CA GLU A 69 12.09 12.28 -14.23
C GLU A 69 13.00 11.43 -13.33
N ASP A 70 12.73 11.36 -12.02
CA ASP A 70 13.50 10.47 -11.14
C ASP A 70 13.19 8.98 -11.39
N LEU A 71 11.94 8.65 -11.71
CA LEU A 71 11.56 7.29 -12.11
C LEU A 71 12.24 6.88 -13.42
N LYS A 72 12.36 7.80 -14.38
CA LYS A 72 13.11 7.55 -15.63
C LYS A 72 14.58 7.22 -15.37
N LYS A 73 15.23 7.89 -14.41
CA LYS A 73 16.62 7.56 -14.03
C LYS A 73 16.74 6.16 -13.45
N LEU A 74 15.75 5.69 -12.68
CA LEU A 74 15.70 4.30 -12.20
C LEU A 74 15.57 3.32 -13.36
N VAL A 75 14.71 3.62 -14.35
CA VAL A 75 14.57 2.81 -15.57
C VAL A 75 15.85 2.77 -16.40
N GLU A 76 16.54 3.91 -16.54
CA GLU A 76 17.81 3.98 -17.26
C GLU A 76 18.92 3.17 -16.58
N LEU A 77 18.93 3.17 -15.24
CA LEU A 77 19.92 2.46 -14.45
C LEU A 77 19.72 0.94 -14.45
N GLU A 78 18.47 0.49 -14.31
CA GLU A 78 18.11 -0.93 -14.34
C GLU A 78 16.84 -1.13 -15.18
N PRO A 79 16.96 -1.33 -16.51
CA PRO A 79 15.82 -1.43 -17.42
C PRO A 79 14.84 -2.56 -17.09
N LYS A 80 15.31 -3.61 -16.40
CA LYS A 80 14.46 -4.73 -15.99
C LYS A 80 13.79 -4.51 -14.64
N ALA A 81 14.12 -3.44 -13.92
CA ALA A 81 13.63 -3.19 -12.57
C ALA A 81 12.10 -3.20 -12.45
N PHE A 82 11.43 -2.68 -13.47
CA PHE A 82 9.97 -2.54 -13.49
C PHE A 82 9.25 -3.82 -13.93
N CYS A 83 9.97 -4.90 -14.23
CA CYS A 83 9.36 -6.21 -14.51
C CYS A 83 8.68 -6.86 -13.29
N GLY A 84 8.91 -6.34 -12.08
CA GLY A 84 8.19 -6.75 -10.85
C GLY A 84 6.80 -6.11 -10.71
N ILE A 85 6.49 -5.10 -11.53
CA ILE A 85 5.16 -4.49 -11.61
C ILE A 85 4.25 -5.40 -12.44
N GLU A 86 3.00 -5.48 -12.03
CA GLU A 86 1.95 -6.23 -12.69
C GLU A 86 1.76 -5.77 -14.15
N MET A 87 1.66 -6.73 -15.07
CA MET A 87 1.70 -6.46 -16.51
C MET A 87 0.47 -5.71 -17.04
N TYR A 88 -0.71 -5.97 -16.49
CA TYR A 88 -1.98 -5.46 -17.03
C TYR A 88 -2.36 -4.08 -16.47
N ASN A 89 -2.21 -3.87 -15.17
CA ASN A 89 -2.53 -2.61 -14.48
C ASN A 89 -1.32 -1.69 -14.40
N GLY A 90 -0.11 -2.24 -14.27
CA GLY A 90 1.12 -1.45 -14.29
C GLY A 90 1.16 -0.36 -13.21
N ILE A 91 1.61 0.81 -13.65
CA ILE A 91 1.47 2.09 -12.95
C ILE A 91 0.30 2.84 -13.58
N LEU A 92 -0.85 2.86 -12.91
CA LEU A 92 -2.03 3.58 -13.35
C LEU A 92 -1.97 5.03 -12.84
N MET A 93 -2.03 5.99 -13.77
CA MET A 93 -2.01 7.42 -13.48
C MET A 93 -3.39 8.04 -13.71
N ARG A 94 -3.91 8.76 -12.71
CA ARG A 94 -5.24 9.39 -12.79
C ARG A 94 -5.20 10.81 -12.27
N TYR A 95 -5.73 11.75 -13.03
CA TYR A 95 -5.86 13.14 -12.58
C TYR A 95 -6.99 13.25 -11.55
N VAL A 96 -6.70 13.92 -10.44
CA VAL A 96 -7.65 14.14 -9.35
C VAL A 96 -7.70 15.60 -8.97
N LYS A 97 -8.90 16.08 -8.64
CA LYS A 97 -9.11 17.44 -8.14
C LYS A 97 -8.83 17.55 -6.65
N GLY A 98 -8.38 18.72 -6.23
CA GLY A 98 -8.33 19.08 -4.82
C GLY A 98 -9.70 18.93 -4.16
N SER A 99 -9.70 18.65 -2.86
CA SER A 99 -10.90 18.41 -2.05
C SER A 99 -10.89 19.29 -0.80
N SER A 100 -12.08 19.72 -0.38
CA SER A 100 -12.28 20.44 0.89
C SER A 100 -12.36 19.51 2.11
N ALA A 101 -12.39 18.18 1.92
CA ALA A 101 -12.38 17.23 3.01
C ALA A 101 -11.08 17.33 3.82
N TYR A 102 -11.15 17.19 5.15
CA TYR A 102 -10.01 17.42 6.04
C TYR A 102 -8.81 16.49 5.75
N LEU A 103 -9.08 15.22 5.45
CA LEU A 103 -8.08 14.23 4.98
C LEU A 103 -8.14 14.00 3.46
N GLY A 104 -8.68 14.97 2.72
CA GLY A 104 -8.79 14.97 1.26
C GLY A 104 -7.51 15.45 0.57
N LYS A 105 -7.48 15.37 -0.77
CA LYS A 105 -6.36 15.85 -1.58
C LYS A 105 -6.25 17.38 -1.46
N GLN A 106 -5.05 17.90 -1.17
CA GLN A 106 -4.85 19.30 -0.81
C GLN A 106 -4.81 20.25 -2.01
N GLU A 107 -4.58 19.71 -3.21
CA GLU A 107 -4.52 20.42 -4.48
C GLU A 107 -4.83 19.45 -5.63
N ASP A 108 -4.96 19.98 -6.83
CA ASP A 108 -5.05 19.16 -8.04
C ASP A 108 -3.75 18.36 -8.22
N GLY A 109 -3.89 17.08 -8.55
CA GLY A 109 -2.78 16.15 -8.57
C GLY A 109 -2.98 14.98 -9.51
N VAL A 110 -2.00 14.07 -9.45
CA VAL A 110 -2.07 12.77 -10.11
C VAL A 110 -1.98 11.69 -9.03
N ASP A 111 -2.95 10.78 -9.04
CA ASP A 111 -2.92 9.52 -8.33
C ASP A 111 -2.07 8.54 -9.13
N PHE A 112 -1.10 7.93 -8.47
CA PHE A 112 -0.30 6.83 -8.98
C PHE A 112 -0.69 5.56 -8.21
N ASP A 113 -1.26 4.59 -8.91
CA ASP A 113 -1.52 3.25 -8.39
C ASP A 113 -0.52 2.28 -8.99
N ILE A 114 0.35 1.71 -8.16
CA ILE A 114 1.40 0.78 -8.57
C ILE A 114 0.95 -0.61 -8.17
N THR A 115 0.63 -1.44 -9.16
CA THR A 115 0.21 -2.83 -8.93
C THR A 115 1.41 -3.74 -9.07
N TYR A 116 1.68 -4.61 -8.09
CA TYR A 116 2.84 -5.48 -8.10
C TYR A 116 2.56 -6.83 -7.44
N TYR A 117 3.42 -7.81 -7.74
CA TYR A 117 3.37 -9.13 -7.13
C TYR A 117 4.38 -9.21 -5.98
N ARG A 118 4.01 -9.95 -4.94
CA ARG A 118 4.94 -10.39 -3.89
C ARG A 118 4.56 -11.77 -3.39
N SER A 119 5.43 -12.38 -2.60
CA SER A 119 5.17 -13.68 -1.99
C SER A 119 4.09 -13.59 -0.90
N LYS A 120 3.46 -14.74 -0.59
CA LYS A 120 2.67 -14.91 0.64
C LYS A 120 3.57 -15.08 1.88
N ASP A 121 4.83 -15.49 1.69
CA ASP A 121 5.85 -15.49 2.73
C ASP A 121 6.37 -14.04 2.92
N PRO A 122 6.12 -13.40 4.07
CA PRO A 122 6.57 -12.02 4.32
C PRO A 122 8.09 -11.90 4.40
N MET A 123 8.81 -13.03 4.54
CA MET A 123 10.28 -13.06 4.55
C MET A 123 10.89 -13.27 3.16
N ALA A 124 10.09 -13.38 2.09
CA ALA A 124 10.58 -13.57 0.73
C ALA A 124 10.64 -12.22 -0.01
N PRO A 125 11.85 -11.73 -0.34
CA PRO A 125 12.02 -10.52 -1.14
C PRO A 125 11.32 -10.66 -2.50
N ARG A 126 10.77 -9.57 -3.02
CA ARG A 126 10.27 -9.55 -4.40
C ARG A 126 11.38 -9.23 -5.39
N LEU A 127 11.09 -9.46 -6.67
CA LEU A 127 11.98 -9.09 -7.77
C LEU A 127 12.16 -7.56 -7.79
N TYR A 128 13.41 -7.09 -7.74
CA TYR A 128 13.76 -5.67 -7.63
C TYR A 128 13.02 -4.96 -6.48
N GLU A 129 13.00 -5.61 -5.30
CA GLU A 129 12.45 -5.07 -4.06
C GLU A 129 12.87 -3.62 -3.83
N ASP A 130 14.16 -3.36 -4.00
CA ASP A 130 14.77 -2.05 -3.80
C ASP A 130 14.18 -0.95 -4.67
N ILE A 131 13.89 -1.25 -5.94
CA ILE A 131 13.42 -0.25 -6.88
C ILE A 131 11.99 0.18 -6.56
N ILE A 132 11.09 -0.77 -6.26
CA ILE A 132 9.71 -0.40 -5.97
C ILE A 132 9.59 0.26 -4.58
N GLU A 133 10.40 -0.15 -3.59
CA GLU A 133 10.51 0.58 -2.32
C GLU A 133 11.06 2.00 -2.53
N GLU A 134 12.02 2.18 -3.43
CA GLU A 134 12.55 3.50 -3.75
C GLU A 134 11.52 4.39 -4.46
N VAL A 135 10.74 3.84 -5.41
CA VAL A 135 9.64 4.57 -6.06
C VAL A 135 8.59 5.02 -5.04
N GLU A 136 8.21 4.15 -4.10
CA GLU A 136 7.30 4.48 -2.99
C GLU A 136 7.87 5.63 -2.15
N GLN A 137 9.14 5.56 -1.76
CA GLN A 137 9.79 6.57 -0.93
C GLN A 137 10.02 7.91 -1.66
N ILE A 138 10.34 7.88 -2.95
CA ILE A 138 10.42 9.09 -3.78
C ILE A 138 9.05 9.76 -3.82
N GLY A 139 7.98 9.02 -4.12
CA GLY A 139 6.65 9.59 -4.23
C GLY A 139 6.14 10.15 -2.89
N ILE A 140 6.23 9.34 -1.84
CA ILE A 140 5.63 9.65 -0.53
C ILE A 140 6.49 10.64 0.27
N PHE A 141 7.81 10.48 0.30
CA PHE A 141 8.67 11.28 1.17
C PHE A 141 9.37 12.42 0.43
N LYS A 142 10.01 12.15 -0.71
CA LYS A 142 10.72 13.21 -1.46
C LYS A 142 9.77 14.27 -2.02
N TYR A 143 8.64 13.84 -2.60
CA TYR A 143 7.66 14.73 -3.23
C TYR A 143 6.42 15.00 -2.37
N GLY A 144 6.44 14.60 -1.10
CA GLY A 144 5.35 14.89 -0.15
C GLY A 144 4.02 14.21 -0.51
N GLY A 145 4.05 13.11 -1.25
CA GLY A 145 2.85 12.43 -1.73
C GLY A 145 1.95 11.96 -0.59
N VAL A 146 0.65 12.06 -0.80
CA VAL A 146 -0.38 11.66 0.17
C VAL A 146 -0.82 10.23 -0.12
N PRO A 147 -0.65 9.28 0.82
CA PRO A 147 -1.00 7.89 0.58
C PRO A 147 -2.52 7.69 0.41
N HIS A 148 -2.90 6.72 -0.40
CA HIS A 148 -4.27 6.23 -0.46
C HIS A 148 -4.59 5.38 0.79
N TRP A 149 -5.57 5.81 1.59
CA TRP A 149 -5.92 5.17 2.87
C TRP A 149 -6.18 3.66 2.80
N GLY A 150 -6.78 3.17 1.71
CA GLY A 150 -7.12 1.74 1.55
C GLY A 150 -6.12 0.88 0.77
N LYS A 151 -4.95 1.41 0.38
CA LYS A 151 -3.99 0.71 -0.51
C LYS A 151 -2.54 0.78 -0.02
N ASN A 152 -2.30 1.05 1.25
CA ASN A 152 -0.93 1.25 1.73
C ASN A 152 -0.65 0.49 3.02
N ARG A 153 0.63 0.38 3.31
CA ARG A 153 1.18 -0.27 4.50
C ARG A 153 1.77 0.80 5.43
N ASN A 154 2.21 0.40 6.62
CA ASN A 154 2.61 1.33 7.68
C ASN A 154 3.66 2.36 7.23
N VAL A 155 4.63 1.95 6.40
CA VAL A 155 5.66 2.86 5.85
C VAL A 155 5.05 4.12 5.23
N ALA A 156 3.99 3.98 4.44
CA ALA A 156 3.37 5.10 3.74
C ALA A 156 2.68 6.09 4.68
N PHE A 157 2.26 5.62 5.86
CA PHE A 157 1.52 6.40 6.84
C PHE A 157 2.42 7.10 7.86
N GLU A 158 3.73 6.90 7.79
CA GLU A 158 4.70 7.56 8.66
C GLU A 158 4.56 9.09 8.54
N GLY A 159 4.22 9.74 9.66
CA GLY A 159 3.99 11.18 9.72
C GLY A 159 2.85 11.69 8.82
N VAL A 160 1.90 10.84 8.42
CA VAL A 160 0.89 11.18 7.40
C VAL A 160 0.03 12.39 7.77
N MET A 161 -0.28 12.59 9.04
CA MET A 161 -1.10 13.72 9.48
C MET A 161 -0.43 15.07 9.20
N ASN A 162 0.91 15.12 9.15
CA ASN A 162 1.66 16.33 8.82
C ASN A 162 1.48 16.74 7.34
N LYS A 163 0.93 15.85 6.49
CA LYS A 163 0.67 16.11 5.07
C LYS A 163 -0.68 16.80 4.83
N TYR A 164 -1.53 16.90 5.84
CA TYR A 164 -2.88 17.46 5.72
C TYR A 164 -3.00 18.78 6.49
N LYS A 165 -3.35 19.86 5.80
CA LYS A 165 -3.48 21.20 6.41
C LYS A 165 -4.57 21.30 7.49
N ASN A 166 -5.54 20.40 7.47
CA ASN A 166 -6.69 20.38 8.37
C ASN A 166 -6.76 19.08 9.22
N ALA A 167 -5.61 18.43 9.45
CA ALA A 167 -5.52 17.22 10.27
C ALA A 167 -6.10 17.40 11.68
N ASP A 168 -5.79 18.53 12.32
CA ASP A 168 -6.27 18.94 13.63
C ASP A 168 -7.82 19.02 13.68
N LYS A 169 -8.43 19.59 12.64
CA LYS A 169 -9.89 19.68 12.53
C LYS A 169 -10.54 18.31 12.37
N PHE A 170 -9.91 17.41 11.64
CA PHE A 170 -10.36 16.02 11.54
C PHE A 170 -10.36 15.35 12.91
N LEU A 171 -9.26 15.47 13.66
CA LEU A 171 -9.16 14.87 14.99
C LEU A 171 -10.20 15.45 15.96
N LYS A 172 -10.44 16.76 15.91
CA LYS A 172 -11.49 17.40 16.71
C LYS A 172 -12.88 16.83 16.41
N VAL A 173 -13.25 16.73 15.14
CA VAL A 173 -14.55 16.15 14.73
C VAL A 173 -14.63 14.68 15.12
N LYS A 174 -13.55 13.92 14.95
CA LYS A 174 -13.49 12.51 15.37
C LYS A 174 -13.80 12.38 16.87
N ASP A 175 -13.17 13.19 17.72
CA ASP A 175 -13.34 13.09 19.17
C ASP A 175 -14.72 13.62 19.64
N GLU A 176 -15.32 14.57 18.92
CA GLU A 176 -16.69 15.05 19.18
C GLU A 176 -17.76 13.99 18.86
N TYR A 177 -17.59 13.25 17.76
CA TYR A 177 -18.57 12.26 17.30
C TYR A 177 -18.32 10.84 17.84
N ASP A 178 -17.11 10.54 18.32
CA ASP A 178 -16.72 9.24 18.89
C ASP A 178 -15.98 9.42 20.24
N PRO A 179 -16.62 10.03 21.27
CA PRO A 179 -15.97 10.32 22.55
C PRO A 179 -15.59 9.03 23.31
N GLU A 180 -16.33 7.95 23.09
CA GLU A 180 -16.06 6.63 23.66
C GLU A 180 -15.04 5.81 22.84
N ARG A 181 -14.57 6.35 21.71
CA ARG A 181 -13.56 5.75 20.84
C ARG A 181 -13.96 4.38 20.28
N LEU A 182 -15.25 4.16 20.05
CA LEU A 182 -15.83 2.91 19.52
C LEU A 182 -15.27 2.54 18.14
N PHE A 183 -14.87 3.53 17.35
CA PHE A 183 -14.30 3.34 16.00
C PHE A 183 -12.78 3.49 15.97
N SER A 184 -12.14 3.57 17.14
CA SER A 184 -10.69 3.66 17.25
C SER A 184 -10.08 2.30 17.60
N SER A 185 -8.87 2.08 17.12
CA SER A 185 -8.02 0.94 17.42
C SER A 185 -6.59 1.42 17.66
N GLU A 186 -5.75 0.56 18.23
CA GLU A 186 -4.33 0.86 18.40
C GLU A 186 -3.66 1.27 17.08
N TRP A 187 -3.97 0.56 15.99
CA TRP A 187 -3.38 0.85 14.68
C TRP A 187 -3.89 2.16 14.09
N THR A 188 -5.19 2.47 14.20
CA THR A 188 -5.70 3.77 13.72
C THR A 188 -5.14 4.93 14.51
N ASP A 189 -4.92 4.76 15.82
CA ASP A 189 -4.30 5.78 16.66
C ASP A 189 -2.84 6.01 16.27
N GLN A 190 -2.12 4.95 15.90
CA GLN A 190 -0.77 5.04 15.36
C GLN A 190 -0.70 5.77 14.02
N VAL A 191 -1.58 5.39 13.08
CA VAL A 191 -1.68 6.03 11.77
C VAL A 191 -2.05 7.52 11.90
N LEU A 192 -2.93 7.86 12.83
CA LEU A 192 -3.35 9.24 13.10
C LEU A 192 -2.36 10.03 13.97
N GLY A 193 -1.19 9.47 14.32
CA GLY A 193 -0.18 10.13 15.14
C GLY A 193 -0.63 10.40 16.60
N LEU A 194 -1.65 9.70 17.08
CA LEU A 194 -2.15 9.76 18.44
C LEU A 194 -1.43 8.78 19.38
N LYS A 195 -0.73 7.78 18.80
CA LYS A 195 0.03 6.78 19.53
C LYS A 195 1.31 6.42 18.78
N GLU A 196 2.36 6.09 19.51
CA GLU A 196 3.60 5.57 18.93
C GLU A 196 3.48 4.10 18.48
N GLY A 197 4.40 3.67 17.62
CA GLY A 197 4.56 2.27 17.24
C GLY A 197 3.97 1.88 15.88
N LEU A 198 3.67 2.86 15.01
CA LEU A 198 3.26 2.59 13.63
C LEU A 198 4.31 1.72 12.89
N MET A 199 5.59 2.05 13.06
CA MET A 199 6.69 1.31 12.44
C MET A 199 7.08 0.11 13.32
N VAL A 200 6.89 -1.09 12.79
CA VAL A 200 7.14 -2.34 13.52
C VAL A 200 8.52 -2.87 13.18
N SER A 201 9.46 -2.77 14.12
CA SER A 201 10.82 -3.27 13.94
C SER A 201 10.91 -4.76 14.29
N LYS A 202 11.03 -5.60 13.26
CA LYS A 202 11.26 -7.05 13.37
C LYS A 202 11.96 -7.58 12.12
N ASP A 203 12.44 -8.82 12.17
CA ASP A 203 13.02 -9.47 10.98
C ASP A 203 12.02 -9.44 9.81
N GLY A 204 12.51 -9.04 8.63
CA GLY A 204 11.71 -8.90 7.41
C GLY A 204 10.69 -7.75 7.39
N CYS A 205 10.68 -6.85 8.39
CA CYS A 205 9.66 -5.81 8.45
C CYS A 205 9.62 -4.89 7.22
N ALA A 206 10.76 -4.65 6.55
CA ALA A 206 10.83 -3.75 5.41
C ALA A 206 10.24 -4.40 4.14
N LEU A 207 10.52 -5.69 3.91
CA LEU A 207 9.91 -6.48 2.83
C LEU A 207 8.37 -6.49 2.93
N GLU A 208 7.86 -6.47 4.15
CA GLU A 208 6.43 -6.43 4.45
C GLU A 208 5.83 -5.02 4.43
N GLY A 209 6.64 -3.96 4.29
CA GLY A 209 6.20 -2.56 4.34
C GLY A 209 5.77 -2.09 5.73
N LEU A 210 6.23 -2.76 6.78
CA LEU A 210 5.95 -2.42 8.18
C LEU A 210 6.95 -1.44 8.79
N CYS A 211 8.13 -1.30 8.17
CA CYS A 211 9.19 -0.40 8.59
C CYS A 211 9.99 0.09 7.37
N ILE A 212 10.64 1.24 7.48
CA ILE A 212 11.76 1.59 6.60
C ILE A 212 12.98 0.87 7.16
N CYS A 213 13.76 0.21 6.30
CA CYS A 213 14.87 -0.59 6.80
C CYS A 213 15.92 0.31 7.49
N SER A 214 16.40 -0.16 8.63
CA SER A 214 17.52 0.47 9.37
C SER A 214 18.60 -0.56 9.71
N ASN A 215 18.23 -1.84 9.81
CA ASN A 215 19.11 -2.98 10.02
C ASN A 215 19.00 -3.95 8.85
N HIS A 216 20.06 -4.71 8.58
CA HIS A 216 20.05 -5.71 7.52
C HIS A 216 19.00 -6.81 7.72
N ASN A 217 18.72 -7.21 8.97
CA ASN A 217 17.71 -8.22 9.29
C ASN A 217 16.29 -7.83 8.83
N HIS A 218 16.00 -6.53 8.64
CA HIS A 218 14.72 -6.09 8.10
C HIS A 218 14.51 -6.52 6.64
N CYS A 219 15.57 -6.91 5.95
CA CYS A 219 15.60 -7.23 4.52
C CYS A 219 15.87 -8.70 4.19
N ALA A 220 15.86 -9.62 5.16
CA ALA A 220 16.19 -11.04 4.95
C ALA A 220 17.62 -11.28 4.38
N PRO A 221 18.68 -11.03 5.17
CA PRO A 221 20.07 -11.19 4.74
C PRO A 221 20.44 -12.65 4.41
N THR A 222 19.72 -13.62 4.97
CA THR A 222 19.84 -15.05 4.63
C THR A 222 19.45 -15.36 3.19
N LYS A 223 18.69 -14.47 2.53
CA LYS A 223 18.34 -14.53 1.11
C LYS A 223 19.18 -13.56 0.26
N GLY A 224 20.22 -12.97 0.83
CA GLY A 224 21.15 -12.07 0.15
C GLY A 224 20.67 -10.63 0.00
N TYR A 225 19.65 -10.20 0.76
CA TYR A 225 19.11 -8.84 0.72
C TYR A 225 19.48 -8.05 1.97
N PHE A 226 19.90 -6.80 1.77
CA PHE A 226 20.45 -5.96 2.81
C PHE A 226 19.82 -4.57 2.75
N CYS A 227 19.66 -3.95 3.91
CA CYS A 227 19.28 -2.54 3.97
C CYS A 227 20.38 -1.64 3.37
N ARG A 228 20.05 -0.89 2.32
CA ARG A 228 20.95 -0.02 1.57
C ARG A 228 20.29 1.34 1.27
N PRO A 229 21.07 2.40 0.99
CA PRO A 229 20.53 3.63 0.43
C PRO A 229 19.91 3.40 -0.96
N GLY A 230 18.93 4.22 -1.33
CA GLY A 230 18.37 4.24 -2.68
C GLY A 230 19.41 4.54 -3.78
N LYS A 231 19.10 4.16 -5.01
CA LYS A 231 19.96 4.36 -6.19
C LYS A 231 19.95 5.82 -6.68
N ILE A 232 18.79 6.46 -6.69
CA ILE A 232 18.57 7.86 -7.12
C ILE A 232 18.28 8.77 -5.92
N TYR A 233 17.37 8.37 -5.02
CA TYR A 233 17.04 9.10 -3.79
C TYR A 233 17.82 8.50 -2.62
N LYS A 234 18.94 9.14 -2.28
CA LYS A 234 19.95 8.59 -1.34
C LYS A 234 19.46 8.53 0.11
N GLU A 235 18.47 9.33 0.45
CA GLU A 235 17.80 9.34 1.74
C GLU A 235 16.84 8.14 1.90
N ALA A 236 16.37 7.54 0.80
CA ALA A 236 15.60 6.31 0.88
C ALA A 236 16.43 5.17 1.46
N LYS A 237 15.78 4.28 2.21
CA LYS A 237 16.37 3.02 2.68
C LYS A 237 15.58 1.84 2.12
N VAL A 238 16.28 0.98 1.41
CA VAL A 238 15.67 -0.07 0.61
C VAL A 238 16.36 -1.41 0.82
N CYS A 239 15.63 -2.49 0.62
CA CYS A 239 16.12 -3.86 0.67
C CYS A 239 16.67 -4.27 -0.69
N ALA A 240 17.98 -4.17 -0.86
CA ALA A 240 18.68 -4.50 -2.11
C ALA A 240 19.40 -5.85 -2.02
N GLY A 241 19.31 -6.62 -3.10
CA GLY A 241 20.01 -7.89 -3.25
C GLY A 241 21.49 -7.71 -3.54
N LEU A 242 22.31 -8.73 -3.26
CA LEU A 242 23.69 -8.77 -3.74
C LEU A 242 23.71 -8.85 -5.27
N GLY A 243 24.15 -7.77 -5.92
CA GLY A 243 24.24 -7.67 -7.38
C GLY A 243 23.09 -6.94 -8.07
N SER A 244 22.13 -6.38 -7.32
CA SER A 244 21.10 -5.46 -7.81
C SER A 244 21.51 -4.00 -7.66
#